data_AF-A0A2I0QJR4-F1
#
_entry.id   AF-A0A2I0QJR4-F1
#
_cell.length_a   1.000
_cell.length_b   1.000
_cell.length_c   1.000
_cell.angle_alpha   90.00
_cell.angle_beta   90.00
_cell.angle_gamma   90.00
#
_symmetry.space_group_name_H-M   'P 1'
#
loop_
_entity.id
_entity.type
_entity.pdbx_description
1 polymer ?
#
loop_
_entity_poly.entity_id
_entity_poly.type
_entity_poly.pdbx_seq_one_letter_code
_entity_poly.pdbx_strand_id
1 'polypeptide(L)'
;MNALEKCIFCGRCESQCPKQIPIVSVFAEIGKEKFMNEKGAITLSHNISISEDAQVLLVLGDANFPNGAKELAEILEEFLNRNFIVFTAGDAAISIVESNLKHENLINMGSASAGIHLIEKIIEMAGKKNNKSPAGNFDEIAAHIANKVGLAAMFWGATTQGNFAVAQGLMRLGIPVIFGQHGIKYRRELRGDIVVDYSKDDHNGNYNEVIKKISPKNFAFPHLYIEIYRKYAADKTKEIPDDVKNFVRSEKDIPEEYKNSIEK
;
A
#
# COMPACT_ATOMS: atom_id res chain seq x y z
N MET A 1 19.67 -12.33 -7.34
CA MET A 1 19.76 -10.86 -7.41
C MET A 1 21.22 -10.46 -7.29
N ASN A 2 21.67 -9.56 -8.17
CA ASN A 2 23.03 -9.04 -8.18
C ASN A 2 23.18 -7.99 -7.06
N ALA A 3 24.34 -7.93 -6.40
CA ALA A 3 24.64 -6.93 -5.36
C ALA A 3 24.48 -5.48 -5.86
N LEU A 4 24.72 -5.25 -7.15
CA LEU A 4 24.50 -3.95 -7.80
C LEU A 4 23.04 -3.49 -7.74
N GLU A 5 22.08 -4.40 -7.93
CA GLU A 5 20.64 -4.08 -7.96
C GLU A 5 20.06 -3.74 -6.58
N LYS A 6 20.79 -4.12 -5.52
CA LYS A 6 20.44 -3.81 -4.13
C LYS A 6 21.20 -2.59 -3.60
N CYS A 7 22.18 -2.10 -4.36
CA CYS A 7 23.02 -1.01 -3.92
C CYS A 7 22.26 0.32 -4.01
N ILE A 8 22.11 1.02 -2.89
CA ILE A 8 21.57 2.40 -2.86
C ILE A 8 22.66 3.47 -2.98
N PHE A 9 23.87 3.09 -3.38
CA PHE A 9 25.02 3.98 -3.58
C PHE A 9 25.38 4.89 -2.38
N CYS A 10 25.18 4.41 -1.15
CA CYS A 10 25.37 5.22 0.07
C CYS A 10 26.84 5.50 0.47
N GLY A 11 27.83 4.89 -0.18
CA GLY A 11 29.25 5.07 0.14
C GLY A 11 29.73 4.51 1.49
N ARG A 12 28.85 3.90 2.29
CA ARG A 12 29.23 3.36 3.62
C ARG A 12 30.31 2.29 3.52
N CYS A 13 30.25 1.43 2.50
CA CYS A 13 31.26 0.40 2.25
C CYS A 13 32.65 1.00 1.93
N GLU A 14 32.70 2.09 1.16
CA GLU A 14 33.95 2.79 0.83
C GLU A 14 34.57 3.43 2.07
N SER A 15 33.74 4.07 2.92
CA SER A 15 34.19 4.73 4.15
C SER A 15 34.87 3.78 5.15
N GLN A 16 34.57 2.49 5.06
CA GLN A 16 35.12 1.45 5.93
C GLN A 16 36.18 0.58 5.23
N CYS A 17 36.49 0.86 3.95
CA CYS A 17 37.37 0.02 3.17
C CYS A 17 38.84 0.30 3.52
N PRO A 18 39.59 -0.63 4.16
CA PRO A 18 41.00 -0.41 4.49
C PRO A 18 41.90 -0.31 3.26
N LYS A 19 41.42 -0.78 2.10
CA LYS A 19 42.11 -0.73 0.82
C LYS A 19 41.72 0.49 -0.02
N GLN A 20 40.82 1.36 0.49
CA GLN A 20 40.36 2.56 -0.20
C GLN A 20 39.81 2.27 -1.61
N ILE A 21 39.10 1.15 -1.76
CA ILE A 21 38.49 0.77 -3.04
C ILE A 21 37.25 1.64 -3.26
N PRO A 22 37.12 2.32 -4.42
CA PRO A 22 35.94 3.13 -4.73
C PRO A 22 34.79 2.25 -5.23
N ILE A 23 34.21 1.45 -4.33
CA ILE A 23 33.16 0.46 -4.62
C ILE A 23 31.95 1.07 -5.34
N VAL A 24 31.50 2.27 -4.95
CA VAL A 24 30.37 2.98 -5.57
C VAL A 24 30.70 3.32 -7.02
N SER A 25 31.90 3.86 -7.28
CA SER A 25 32.33 4.18 -8.65
C SER A 25 32.49 2.93 -9.52
N VAL A 26 33.02 1.84 -8.95
CA VAL A 26 33.12 0.54 -9.63
C VAL A 26 31.72 0.03 -10.01
N PHE A 27 30.77 0.10 -9.08
CA PHE A 27 29.38 -0.33 -9.32
C PHE A 27 28.70 0.55 -10.38
N ALA A 28 28.92 1.87 -10.33
CA ALA A 28 28.38 2.79 -11.32
C ALA A 28 28.91 2.50 -12.73
N GLU A 29 30.22 2.21 -12.89
CA GLU A 29 30.78 1.88 -14.20
C GLU A 29 30.28 0.52 -14.72
N ILE A 30 30.16 -0.49 -13.85
CA ILE A 30 29.57 -1.80 -14.22
C ILE A 30 28.10 -1.65 -14.62
N GLY A 31 27.33 -0.81 -13.92
CA GLY A 31 25.90 -0.61 -14.16
C GLY A 31 25.59 0.37 -15.30
N LYS A 32 26.59 1.09 -15.82
CA LYS A 32 26.42 2.21 -16.74
C LYS A 32 25.58 1.90 -17.97
N GLU A 33 25.84 0.78 -18.64
CA GLU A 33 25.06 0.38 -19.81
C GLU A 33 23.61 0.08 -19.45
N LYS A 34 23.37 -0.56 -18.29
CA LYS A 34 22.02 -0.85 -17.80
C LYS A 34 21.25 0.44 -17.53
N PHE A 35 21.84 1.36 -16.76
CA PHE A 35 21.23 2.65 -16.41
C PHE A 35 20.95 3.54 -17.63
N MET A 36 21.83 3.54 -18.63
CA MET A 36 21.65 4.35 -19.85
C MET A 36 20.57 3.80 -20.78
N ASN A 37 20.32 2.49 -20.72
CA ASN A 37 19.34 1.81 -21.58
C ASN A 37 17.97 1.65 -20.91
N GLU A 38 17.88 1.85 -19.59
CA GLU A 38 16.61 1.86 -18.86
C GLU A 38 15.76 3.08 -19.28
N LYS A 39 14.80 2.81 -20.16
CA LYS A 39 13.80 3.78 -20.60
C LYS A 39 12.43 3.20 -20.35
N GLY A 40 11.63 3.90 -19.56
CA GLY A 40 10.24 3.54 -19.36
C GLY A 40 9.38 4.78 -19.18
N ALA A 41 8.08 4.58 -19.33
CA ALA A 41 7.08 5.56 -19.02
C ALA A 41 5.87 4.81 -18.46
N ILE A 42 5.26 5.41 -17.45
CA ILE A 42 3.98 5.02 -16.88
C ILE A 42 3.03 6.21 -17.03
N THR A 43 1.73 5.95 -17.01
CA THR A 43 0.70 6.98 -17.24
C THR A 43 0.83 8.10 -16.22
N LEU A 44 1.13 9.32 -16.67
CA LEU A 44 1.12 10.51 -15.82
C LEU A 44 -0.28 11.11 -15.83
N SER A 45 -0.91 11.26 -14.67
CA SER A 45 -2.19 11.96 -14.55
C SER A 45 -2.28 12.77 -13.26
N HIS A 46 -2.73 14.02 -13.41
CA HIS A 46 -3.12 14.88 -12.29
C HIS A 46 -4.65 15.00 -12.15
N ASN A 47 -5.40 14.44 -13.12
CA ASN A 47 -6.85 14.42 -13.09
C ASN A 47 -7.31 13.11 -12.45
N ILE A 48 -7.62 13.18 -11.16
CA ILE A 48 -7.99 12.01 -10.36
C ILE A 48 -9.51 11.97 -10.21
N SER A 49 -10.12 10.92 -10.73
CA SER A 49 -11.53 10.60 -10.53
C SER A 49 -11.62 9.19 -9.96
N ILE A 50 -12.10 9.07 -8.73
CA ILE A 50 -12.18 7.81 -8.00
C ILE A 50 -13.60 7.61 -7.51
N SER A 51 -14.13 6.41 -7.73
CA SER A 51 -15.39 5.99 -7.13
C SER A 51 -15.14 5.47 -5.72
N GLU A 52 -16.14 5.59 -4.85
CA GLU A 52 -16.07 5.09 -3.47
C GLU A 52 -15.84 3.57 -3.39
N ASP A 53 -16.31 2.84 -4.40
CA ASP A 53 -16.18 1.39 -4.52
C ASP A 53 -14.82 0.95 -5.10
N ALA A 54 -13.95 1.89 -5.51
CA ALA A 54 -12.65 1.56 -6.08
C ALA A 54 -11.69 1.02 -5.01
N GLN A 55 -10.86 0.05 -5.42
CA GLN A 55 -9.74 -0.43 -4.62
C GLN A 55 -8.48 0.33 -5.02
N VAL A 56 -7.92 1.05 -4.08
CA VAL A 56 -6.83 1.98 -4.33
C VAL A 56 -5.63 1.64 -3.47
N LEU A 57 -4.45 1.62 -4.09
CA LEU A 57 -3.17 1.54 -3.41
C LEU A 57 -2.36 2.80 -3.71
N LEU A 58 -2.05 3.59 -2.69
CA LEU A 58 -1.14 4.73 -2.79
C LEU A 58 0.29 4.30 -2.45
N VAL A 59 1.20 4.37 -3.40
CA VAL A 59 2.60 3.97 -3.24
C VAL A 59 3.48 5.21 -3.20
N LEU A 60 4.12 5.44 -2.06
CA LEU A 60 5.01 6.58 -1.83
C LEU A 60 6.30 6.10 -1.16
N GLY A 61 7.26 7.01 -1.00
CA GLY A 61 8.50 6.77 -0.28
C GLY A 61 9.74 6.83 -1.17
N ASP A 62 10.87 6.55 -0.54
CA ASP A 62 12.20 6.67 -1.14
C ASP A 62 12.59 5.36 -1.85
N ALA A 63 13.67 5.39 -2.64
CA ALA A 63 14.21 4.22 -3.33
C ALA A 63 15.10 3.30 -2.46
N ASN A 64 14.77 3.12 -1.17
CA ASN A 64 15.54 2.25 -0.27
C ASN A 64 14.86 0.89 -0.05
N PHE A 65 14.79 0.09 -1.11
CA PHE A 65 14.13 -1.22 -1.08
C PHE A 65 15.08 -2.32 -0.59
N PRO A 66 14.65 -3.22 0.31
CA PRO A 66 15.50 -4.31 0.83
C PRO A 66 16.09 -5.20 -0.27
N ASN A 67 15.32 -5.48 -1.33
CA ASN A 67 15.72 -6.34 -2.43
C ASN A 67 15.74 -5.63 -3.79
N GLY A 68 15.89 -4.30 -3.80
CA GLY A 68 15.92 -3.48 -5.02
C GLY A 68 14.53 -3.22 -5.61
N ALA A 69 14.48 -2.40 -6.67
CA ALA A 69 13.23 -1.92 -7.28
C ALA A 69 12.32 -3.04 -7.82
N LYS A 70 12.91 -4.17 -8.24
CA LYS A 70 12.18 -5.31 -8.78
C LYS A 70 11.19 -5.91 -7.77
N GLU A 71 11.55 -5.93 -6.49
CA GLU A 71 10.67 -6.44 -5.43
C GLU A 71 9.39 -5.61 -5.34
N LEU A 72 9.51 -4.28 -5.40
CA LEU A 72 8.34 -3.39 -5.43
C LEU A 72 7.47 -3.69 -6.64
N ALA A 73 8.06 -3.87 -7.82
CA ALA A 73 7.35 -4.17 -9.04
C ALA A 73 6.54 -5.48 -8.97
N GLU A 74 7.16 -6.55 -8.47
CA GLU A 74 6.52 -7.86 -8.28
C GLU A 74 5.34 -7.75 -7.30
N ILE A 75 5.47 -6.97 -6.22
CA ILE A 75 4.37 -6.70 -5.29
C ILE A 75 3.23 -5.97 -6.01
N LEU A 76 3.53 -4.90 -6.75
CA LEU A 76 2.51 -4.09 -7.41
C LEU A 76 1.80 -4.81 -8.54
N GLU A 77 2.50 -5.67 -9.27
CA GLU A 77 1.92 -6.51 -10.32
C GLU A 77 0.78 -7.38 -9.78
N GLU A 78 0.90 -7.91 -8.55
CA GLU A 78 -0.21 -8.66 -7.93
C GLU A 78 -1.44 -7.79 -7.72
N PHE A 79 -1.29 -6.59 -7.16
CA PHE A 79 -2.41 -5.67 -6.96
C PHE A 79 -3.05 -5.24 -8.28
N LEU A 80 -2.23 -4.90 -9.28
CA LEU A 80 -2.68 -4.46 -10.60
C LEU A 80 -3.46 -5.54 -11.33
N ASN A 81 -2.97 -6.79 -11.32
CA ASN A 81 -3.65 -7.96 -11.90
C ASN A 81 -4.98 -8.28 -11.21
N ARG A 82 -5.24 -7.67 -10.04
CA ARG A 82 -6.49 -7.78 -9.25
C ARG A 82 -7.34 -6.52 -9.33
N ASN A 83 -7.14 -5.71 -10.36
CA ASN A 83 -7.90 -4.49 -10.63
C ASN A 83 -7.78 -3.40 -9.56
N PHE A 84 -6.72 -3.41 -8.75
CA PHE A 84 -6.41 -2.23 -7.94
C PHE A 84 -5.93 -1.10 -8.83
N ILE A 85 -6.37 0.11 -8.50
CA ILE A 85 -5.81 1.34 -9.04
C ILE A 85 -4.63 1.73 -8.16
N VAL A 86 -3.43 1.69 -8.74
CA VAL A 86 -2.19 2.02 -8.05
C VAL A 86 -1.80 3.44 -8.42
N PHE A 87 -1.79 4.34 -7.44
CA PHE A 87 -1.22 5.68 -7.58
C PHE A 87 0.19 5.68 -7.01
N THR A 88 1.15 6.22 -7.74
CA THR A 88 2.54 6.32 -7.30
C THR A 88 3.10 7.72 -7.54
N ALA A 89 4.10 8.12 -6.76
CA ALA A 89 4.78 9.40 -6.93
C ALA A 89 6.22 9.36 -6.39
N GLY A 90 7.05 10.32 -6.82
CA GLY A 90 8.42 10.49 -6.33
C GLY A 90 9.34 9.33 -6.71
N ASP A 91 10.30 9.01 -5.84
CA ASP A 91 11.32 7.99 -6.08
C ASP A 91 10.72 6.61 -6.34
N ALA A 92 9.63 6.26 -5.63
CA ALA A 92 8.90 5.02 -5.88
C ALA A 92 8.41 4.92 -7.34
N ALA A 93 7.88 6.01 -7.92
CA ALA A 93 7.44 6.03 -9.31
C ALA A 93 8.60 5.84 -10.29
N ILE A 94 9.76 6.43 -10.00
CA ILE A 94 10.98 6.26 -10.81
C ILE A 94 11.42 4.80 -10.80
N SER A 95 11.50 4.19 -9.63
CA SER A 95 11.93 2.79 -9.49
C SER A 95 10.96 1.79 -10.14
N ILE A 96 9.66 2.09 -10.18
CA ILE A 96 8.67 1.28 -10.91
C ILE A 96 8.88 1.38 -12.44
N VAL A 97 9.28 2.57 -12.92
CA VAL A 97 9.63 2.76 -14.32
C VAL A 97 10.88 1.96 -14.70
N GLU A 98 11.92 1.99 -13.85
CA GLU A 98 13.16 1.24 -14.02
C GLU A 98 12.92 -0.28 -14.04
N SER A 99 11.92 -0.77 -13.28
CA SER A 99 11.54 -2.19 -13.29
C SER A 99 10.72 -2.61 -14.52
N ASN A 100 10.43 -1.69 -15.45
CA ASN A 100 9.61 -1.91 -16.65
C ASN A 100 8.18 -2.38 -16.38
N LEU A 101 7.62 -2.10 -15.20
CA LEU A 101 6.23 -2.44 -14.90
C LEU A 101 5.30 -1.46 -15.64
N LYS A 102 4.38 -2.00 -16.45
CA LYS A 102 3.38 -1.22 -17.17
C LYS A 102 2.02 -1.85 -16.99
N HIS A 103 1.04 -1.03 -16.62
CA HIS A 103 -0.34 -1.44 -16.46
C HIS A 103 -1.25 -0.22 -16.62
N GLU A 104 -2.46 -0.40 -17.14
CA GLU A 104 -3.42 0.70 -17.33
C GLU A 104 -3.85 1.35 -16.01
N ASN A 105 -3.97 0.54 -14.95
CA ASN A 105 -4.32 0.97 -13.60
C ASN A 105 -3.13 1.50 -12.78
N LEU A 106 -1.95 1.67 -13.38
CA LEU A 106 -0.77 2.25 -12.72
C LEU A 106 -0.61 3.72 -13.12
N ILE A 107 -0.84 4.62 -12.18
CA ILE A 107 -0.91 6.06 -12.39
C ILE A 107 0.20 6.75 -11.61
N ASN A 108 1.10 7.43 -12.34
CA ASN A 108 2.07 8.34 -11.76
C ASN A 108 1.44 9.72 -11.54
N MET A 109 1.66 10.27 -10.36
CA MET A 109 1.17 11.58 -9.96
C MET A 109 2.23 12.68 -10.06
N GLY A 110 3.50 12.33 -10.29
CA GLY A 110 4.62 13.26 -10.38
C GLY A 110 5.54 13.20 -9.16
N SER A 111 5.86 14.36 -8.58
CA SER A 111 6.75 14.45 -7.41
C SER A 111 6.13 13.84 -6.15
N ALA A 112 6.95 13.55 -5.14
CA ALA A 112 6.47 12.97 -3.87
C ALA A 112 5.30 13.74 -3.23
N SER A 113 5.31 15.08 -3.32
CA SER A 113 4.22 15.92 -2.81
C SER A 113 2.93 15.79 -3.62
N ALA A 114 3.03 15.52 -4.92
CA ALA A 114 1.87 15.40 -5.79
C ALA A 114 1.00 14.18 -5.43
N GLY A 115 1.60 13.12 -4.86
CA GLY A 115 0.88 11.95 -4.36
C GLY A 115 -0.23 12.28 -3.35
N ILE A 116 -0.12 13.40 -2.64
CA ILE A 116 -1.11 13.84 -1.64
C ILE A 116 -2.41 14.34 -2.29
N HIS A 117 -2.38 14.77 -3.55
CA HIS A 117 -3.60 15.21 -4.25
C HIS A 117 -4.67 14.11 -4.36
N LEU A 118 -4.27 12.84 -4.30
CA LEU A 118 -5.19 11.72 -4.19
C LEU A 118 -6.03 11.82 -2.92
N ILE A 119 -5.37 12.13 -1.81
CA ILE A 119 -6.00 12.22 -0.49
C ILE A 119 -6.94 13.42 -0.42
N GLU A 120 -6.56 14.56 -1.03
CA GLU A 120 -7.44 15.72 -1.16
C GLU A 120 -8.75 15.35 -1.86
N LYS A 121 -8.67 14.56 -2.94
CA LYS A 121 -9.86 14.11 -3.69
C LYS A 121 -10.70 13.11 -2.93
N ILE A 122 -10.08 12.24 -2.12
CA ILE A 122 -10.81 11.31 -1.26
C ILE A 122 -11.52 12.06 -0.12
N ILE A 123 -10.89 13.07 0.46
CA ILE A 123 -11.50 13.96 1.46
C ILE A 123 -12.70 14.71 0.85
N GLU A 124 -12.54 15.25 -0.36
CA GLU A 124 -13.61 15.93 -1.10
C GLU A 124 -14.78 14.97 -1.39
N MET A 125 -14.48 13.75 -1.85
CA MET A 125 -15.47 12.70 -2.12
C MET A 125 -16.24 12.33 -0.85
N ALA A 126 -15.54 12.08 0.27
CA ALA A 126 -16.16 11.74 1.55
C ALA A 126 -17.07 12.86 2.05
N GLY A 127 -16.66 14.13 1.89
CA GLY A 127 -17.49 15.29 2.20
C GLY A 127 -18.78 15.31 1.39
N LYS A 128 -18.68 15.17 0.06
CA LYS A 128 -19.85 15.08 -0.83
C LYS A 128 -20.78 13.94 -0.45
N LYS A 129 -20.24 12.75 -0.13
CA LYS A 129 -21.02 11.56 0.26
C LYS A 129 -21.75 11.73 1.58
N ASN A 130 -21.22 12.54 2.49
CA ASN A 130 -21.88 12.86 3.76
C ASN A 130 -22.71 14.13 3.73
N ASN A 131 -22.83 14.82 2.59
CA ASN A 131 -23.43 16.15 2.49
C ASN A 131 -22.80 17.15 3.48
N LYS A 132 -21.48 17.09 3.65
CA LYS A 132 -20.73 17.95 4.57
C LYS A 132 -19.54 18.63 3.89
N SER A 133 -19.22 19.82 4.36
CA SER A 133 -17.95 20.46 4.01
C SER A 133 -16.80 19.69 4.68
N PRO A 134 -15.71 19.37 3.98
CA PRO A 134 -14.51 18.82 4.61
C PRO A 134 -13.91 19.74 5.68
N ALA A 135 -14.09 21.05 5.55
CA ALA A 135 -13.57 22.02 6.51
C ALA A 135 -14.33 21.93 7.85
N GLY A 136 -13.58 21.73 8.94
CA GLY A 136 -14.12 21.70 10.31
C GLY A 136 -14.83 20.39 10.70
N ASN A 137 -14.93 19.40 9.81
CA ASN A 137 -15.64 18.13 10.06
C ASN A 137 -14.70 16.92 10.02
N PHE A 138 -13.48 17.06 10.56
CA PHE A 138 -12.43 16.03 10.44
C PHE A 138 -12.90 14.64 10.86
N ASP A 139 -13.53 14.51 12.04
CA ASP A 139 -13.88 13.21 12.61
C ASP A 139 -14.85 12.42 11.74
N GLU A 140 -15.85 13.09 11.17
CA GLU A 140 -16.86 12.44 10.32
C GLU A 140 -16.30 12.08 8.94
N ILE A 141 -15.41 12.92 8.40
CA ILE A 141 -14.72 12.65 7.14
C ILE A 141 -13.76 11.47 7.31
N ALA A 142 -12.95 11.48 8.37
CA ALA A 142 -12.03 10.38 8.69
C ALA A 142 -12.80 9.09 8.96
N ALA A 143 -13.89 9.13 9.72
CA ALA A 143 -14.76 7.98 9.95
C ALA A 143 -15.35 7.46 8.63
N HIS A 144 -15.73 8.33 7.70
CA HIS A 144 -16.20 7.90 6.39
C HIS A 144 -15.11 7.22 5.59
N ILE A 145 -13.91 7.80 5.51
CA ILE A 145 -12.77 7.21 4.80
C ILE A 145 -12.44 5.83 5.37
N ALA A 146 -12.27 5.73 6.70
CA ALA A 146 -11.94 4.49 7.40
C ALA A 146 -12.95 3.36 7.17
N ASN A 147 -14.24 3.70 7.07
CA ASN A 147 -15.33 2.71 7.01
C ASN A 147 -15.83 2.44 5.59
N LYS A 148 -15.68 3.39 4.66
CA LYS A 148 -16.35 3.38 3.36
C LYS A 148 -15.41 3.39 2.15
N VAL A 149 -14.13 3.74 2.31
CA VAL A 149 -13.20 3.87 1.18
C VAL A 149 -12.16 2.75 1.21
N GLY A 150 -12.08 1.97 0.12
CA GLY A 150 -11.08 0.93 -0.07
C GLY A 150 -9.71 1.47 -0.46
N LEU A 151 -9.05 2.21 0.43
CA LEU A 151 -7.71 2.76 0.21
C LEU A 151 -6.71 2.19 1.22
N ALA A 152 -5.54 1.76 0.73
CA ALA A 152 -4.34 1.55 1.54
C ALA A 152 -3.16 2.36 1.00
N ALA A 153 -2.17 2.64 1.85
CA ALA A 153 -0.92 3.25 1.42
C ALA A 153 0.28 2.35 1.71
N MET A 154 1.29 2.40 0.85
CA MET A 154 2.51 1.63 0.96
C MET A 154 3.74 2.55 0.87
N PHE A 155 4.64 2.37 1.83
CA PHE A 155 5.92 3.06 1.99
C PHE A 155 7.05 2.03 2.05
N TRP A 156 7.23 1.29 0.94
CA TRP A 156 8.12 0.11 0.91
C TRP A 156 9.59 0.47 1.15
N GLY A 157 10.06 1.55 0.53
CA GLY A 157 11.44 2.02 0.65
C GLY A 157 11.62 3.24 1.54
N ALA A 158 10.67 3.56 2.43
CA ALA A 158 10.73 4.80 3.20
C ALA A 158 11.89 4.85 4.20
N THR A 159 12.62 5.98 4.20
CA THR A 159 13.74 6.29 5.11
C THR A 159 13.65 7.64 5.80
N THR A 160 12.97 8.61 5.20
CA THR A 160 12.93 9.99 5.71
C THR A 160 11.86 10.22 6.77
N GLN A 161 12.09 11.22 7.63
CA GLN A 161 11.06 11.70 8.57
C GLN A 161 9.82 12.25 7.86
N GLY A 162 9.98 12.79 6.64
CA GLY A 162 8.88 13.26 5.81
C GLY A 162 7.91 12.13 5.45
N ASN A 163 8.43 10.98 5.03
CA ASN A 163 7.61 9.80 4.77
C ASN A 163 6.82 9.35 5.99
N PHE A 164 7.47 9.33 7.17
CA PHE A 164 6.78 8.99 8.40
C PHE A 164 5.69 10.02 8.77
N ALA A 165 5.96 11.32 8.62
CA ALA A 165 4.97 12.37 8.88
C ALA A 165 3.74 12.24 7.98
N VAL A 166 3.93 12.02 6.68
CA VAL A 166 2.83 11.76 5.74
C VAL A 166 2.05 10.51 6.15
N ALA A 167 2.74 9.40 6.41
CA ALA A 167 2.11 8.16 6.84
C ALA A 167 1.25 8.36 8.11
N GLN A 168 1.70 9.17 9.07
CA GLN A 168 0.92 9.49 10.25
C GLN A 168 -0.33 10.31 9.94
N GLY A 169 -0.27 11.23 8.98
CA GLY A 169 -1.45 11.94 8.47
C GLY A 169 -2.47 10.98 7.85
N LEU A 170 -2.01 10.00 7.07
CA LEU A 170 -2.87 8.98 6.46
C LEU A 170 -3.51 8.07 7.53
N MET A 171 -2.73 7.58 8.49
CA MET A 171 -3.24 6.79 9.61
C MET A 171 -4.31 7.56 10.41
N ARG A 172 -4.11 8.87 10.61
CA ARG A 172 -5.09 9.73 11.30
C ARG A 172 -6.42 9.83 10.55
N LEU A 173 -6.42 9.69 9.23
CA LEU A 173 -7.63 9.62 8.39
C LEU A 173 -8.25 8.21 8.35
N GLY A 174 -7.69 7.25 9.09
CA GLY A 174 -8.13 5.85 9.09
C GLY A 174 -7.66 5.05 7.87
N ILE A 175 -6.66 5.55 7.14
CA ILE A 175 -6.07 4.84 6.00
C ILE A 175 -4.97 3.89 6.52
N PRO A 176 -5.06 2.58 6.28
CA PRO A 176 -4.00 1.64 6.65
C PRO A 176 -2.73 1.91 5.85
N VAL A 177 -1.58 1.85 6.54
CA VAL A 177 -0.27 2.09 5.96
C VAL A 177 0.64 0.88 6.15
N ILE A 178 1.25 0.43 5.05
CA ILE A 178 2.20 -0.67 4.99
C ILE A 178 3.60 -0.08 4.81
N PHE A 179 4.52 -0.41 5.71
CA PHE A 179 5.93 -0.09 5.52
C PHE A 179 6.71 -1.32 5.07
N GLY A 180 7.76 -1.11 4.26
CA GLY A 180 8.76 -2.16 4.06
C GLY A 180 9.65 -2.34 5.28
N GLN A 181 10.60 -3.28 5.21
CA GLN A 181 11.39 -3.74 6.37
C GLN A 181 12.11 -2.62 7.13
N HIS A 182 12.53 -1.56 6.44
CA HIS A 182 13.19 -0.42 7.07
C HIS A 182 12.26 0.44 7.93
N GLY A 183 10.93 0.31 7.78
CA GLY A 183 9.94 1.03 8.57
C GLY A 183 10.02 0.76 10.07
N ILE A 184 10.54 -0.41 10.49
CA ILE A 184 10.76 -0.72 11.92
C ILE A 184 11.64 0.33 12.61
N LYS A 185 12.50 1.02 11.85
CA LYS A 185 13.38 2.08 12.36
C LYS A 185 12.63 3.35 12.79
N TYR A 186 11.36 3.51 12.40
CA TYR A 186 10.50 4.59 12.90
C TYR A 186 9.99 4.35 14.32
N ARG A 187 10.15 3.13 14.86
CA ARG A 187 9.90 2.74 16.26
C ARG A 187 8.45 2.83 16.75
N ARG A 188 7.49 3.16 15.88
CA ARG A 188 6.07 3.17 16.22
C ARG A 188 5.24 2.55 15.11
N GLU A 189 4.43 1.58 15.51
CA GLU A 189 3.45 0.91 14.68
C GLU A 189 2.06 1.12 15.29
N LEU A 190 1.05 1.29 14.45
CA LEU A 190 -0.36 1.34 14.87
C LEU A 190 -1.02 0.05 14.37
N ARG A 191 -0.92 -1.00 15.18
CA ARG A 191 -1.49 -2.31 14.84
C ARG A 191 -2.77 -2.51 15.64
N GLY A 192 -3.80 -3.02 14.97
CA GLY A 192 -4.94 -3.61 15.65
C GLY A 192 -4.51 -4.87 16.40
N ASP A 193 -5.21 -5.18 17.48
CA ASP A 193 -5.03 -6.39 18.26
C ASP A 193 -6.08 -7.42 17.82
N ILE A 194 -5.62 -8.52 17.22
CA ILE A 194 -6.47 -9.59 16.72
C ILE A 194 -7.22 -10.34 17.83
N VAL A 195 -6.76 -10.24 19.08
CA VAL A 195 -7.40 -10.87 20.24
C VAL A 195 -8.58 -10.03 20.75
N VAL A 196 -8.56 -8.72 20.48
CA VAL A 196 -9.65 -7.83 20.89
C VAL A 196 -10.88 -8.12 20.04
N ASP A 197 -11.97 -8.45 20.72
CA ASP A 197 -13.28 -8.56 20.10
C ASP A 197 -13.82 -7.16 19.81
N TYR A 198 -13.47 -6.62 18.64
CA TYR A 198 -13.93 -5.33 18.15
C TYR A 198 -15.46 -5.24 17.96
N SER A 199 -16.20 -6.35 18.10
CA SER A 199 -17.67 -6.29 18.15
C SER A 199 -18.20 -5.77 19.50
N LYS A 200 -17.35 -5.72 20.53
CA LYS A 200 -17.70 -5.33 21.91
C LYS A 200 -17.09 -4.00 22.36
N ASP A 201 -16.25 -3.36 21.54
CA ASP A 201 -15.56 -2.13 21.93
C ASP A 201 -16.54 -0.94 21.95
N ASP A 202 -16.76 -0.40 23.14
CA ASP A 202 -17.86 0.47 23.51
C ASP A 202 -17.42 1.92 23.64
N HIS A 203 -17.00 2.54 22.54
CA HIS A 203 -17.24 3.96 22.39
C HIS A 203 -18.74 4.21 22.18
N ASN A 204 -19.48 4.22 23.31
CA ASN A 204 -20.89 4.61 23.46
C ASN A 204 -21.93 3.79 22.68
N GLY A 205 -21.82 2.46 22.69
CA GLY A 205 -22.99 1.58 22.62
C GLY A 205 -23.83 1.58 21.33
N ASN A 206 -23.31 2.02 20.18
CA ASN A 206 -24.05 1.94 18.90
C ASN A 206 -23.22 1.38 17.73
N TYR A 207 -22.35 0.42 18.00
CA TYR A 207 -21.54 -0.22 16.97
C TYR A 207 -22.38 -1.09 16.00
N ASN A 208 -23.53 -1.61 16.45
CA ASN A 208 -24.48 -2.28 15.56
C ASN A 208 -25.01 -1.37 14.44
N GLU A 209 -25.02 -0.04 14.62
CA GLU A 209 -25.28 0.88 13.51
C GLU A 209 -24.04 1.20 12.68
N VAL A 210 -22.85 1.22 13.28
CA VAL A 210 -21.58 1.47 12.56
C VAL A 210 -21.22 0.29 11.66
N ILE A 211 -21.31 -0.95 12.13
CA ILE A 211 -21.15 -2.18 11.31
C ILE A 211 -22.19 -2.23 10.18
N LYS A 212 -23.42 -1.76 10.42
CA LYS A 212 -24.45 -1.62 9.36
C LYS A 212 -24.11 -0.51 8.35
N LYS A 213 -23.28 0.47 8.73
CA LYS A 213 -22.81 1.60 7.89
C LYS A 213 -21.48 1.33 7.20
N ILE A 214 -20.69 0.36 7.67
CA ILE A 214 -19.48 -0.14 7.02
C ILE A 214 -19.91 -0.99 5.82
N SER A 215 -19.47 -0.58 4.62
CA SER A 215 -19.85 -1.28 3.40
C SER A 215 -19.30 -2.71 3.42
N PRO A 216 -20.13 -3.72 3.08
CA PRO A 216 -19.70 -5.08 2.74
C PRO A 216 -18.43 -5.19 1.89
N LYS A 217 -18.21 -4.20 1.02
CA LYS A 217 -17.15 -4.20 0.01
C LYS A 217 -15.77 -3.80 0.57
N ASN A 218 -15.70 -3.25 1.79
CA ASN A 218 -14.46 -2.72 2.36
C ASN A 218 -13.72 -3.69 3.26
N PHE A 219 -14.41 -4.74 3.71
CA PHE A 219 -13.70 -5.89 4.24
C PHE A 219 -13.13 -6.63 3.05
N ALA A 220 -11.80 -6.53 2.94
CA ALA A 220 -10.95 -7.21 1.98
C ALA A 220 -11.63 -8.44 1.42
N PHE A 221 -11.97 -8.39 0.14
CA PHE A 221 -12.61 -9.48 -0.56
C PHE A 221 -12.01 -10.82 -0.12
N PRO A 222 -12.79 -11.70 0.54
CA PRO A 222 -12.25 -12.95 1.05
C PRO A 222 -11.54 -13.75 -0.05
N HIS A 223 -12.03 -13.68 -1.30
CA HIS A 223 -11.36 -14.30 -2.45
C HIS A 223 -9.93 -13.79 -2.65
N LEU A 224 -9.73 -12.47 -2.59
CA LEU A 224 -8.44 -11.83 -2.78
C LEU A 224 -7.47 -12.24 -1.67
N TYR A 225 -7.95 -12.23 -0.42
CA TYR A 225 -7.15 -12.64 0.73
C TYR A 225 -6.78 -14.14 0.67
N ILE A 226 -7.75 -15.01 0.34
CA ILE A 226 -7.52 -16.45 0.17
C ILE A 226 -6.52 -16.72 -0.94
N GLU A 227 -6.65 -16.08 -2.10
CA GLU A 227 -5.73 -16.28 -3.23
C GLU A 227 -4.29 -15.87 -2.90
N ILE A 228 -4.11 -14.69 -2.29
CA ILE A 228 -2.81 -14.21 -1.85
C ILE A 228 -2.22 -15.16 -0.80
N TYR A 229 -3.04 -15.61 0.15
CA TYR A 229 -2.63 -16.58 1.15
C TYR A 229 -2.18 -17.90 0.51
N ARG A 230 -2.95 -18.48 -0.42
CA ARG A 230 -2.54 -19.72 -1.11
C ARG A 230 -1.22 -19.54 -1.85
N LYS A 231 -1.05 -18.42 -2.54
CA LYS A 231 0.14 -18.14 -3.34
C LYS A 231 1.38 -17.88 -2.48
N TYR A 232 1.26 -17.12 -1.38
CA TYR A 232 2.41 -16.60 -0.63
C TYR A 232 2.54 -17.07 0.82
N ALA A 233 1.53 -17.71 1.42
CA ALA A 233 1.65 -18.23 2.77
C ALA A 233 2.77 -19.27 2.85
N ALA A 234 3.52 -19.19 3.96
CA ALA A 234 4.59 -20.13 4.28
C ALA A 234 4.03 -21.53 4.56
N ASP A 235 2.83 -21.62 5.12
CA ASP A 235 2.13 -22.89 5.34
C ASP A 235 1.29 -23.25 4.10
N LYS A 236 1.83 -24.14 3.27
CA LYS A 236 1.15 -24.67 2.07
C LYS A 236 0.15 -25.78 2.38
N THR A 237 0.02 -26.20 3.65
CA THR A 237 -0.94 -27.25 4.04
C THR A 237 -2.35 -26.71 4.21
N LYS A 238 -2.50 -25.39 4.37
CA LYS A 238 -3.78 -24.70 4.49
C LYS A 238 -4.13 -24.00 3.18
N GLU A 239 -5.28 -24.34 2.63
CA GLU A 239 -5.80 -23.65 1.43
C GLU A 239 -6.54 -22.35 1.77
N ILE A 240 -7.00 -22.18 3.02
CA ILE A 240 -7.80 -21.04 3.47
C ILE A 240 -7.21 -20.51 4.79
N PRO A 241 -7.01 -19.19 4.95
CA PRO A 241 -6.62 -18.60 6.22
C PRO A 241 -7.66 -18.84 7.32
N ASP A 242 -7.20 -19.14 8.54
CA ASP A 242 -8.07 -19.50 9.69
C ASP A 242 -9.03 -18.35 10.11
N ASP A 243 -8.65 -17.11 9.81
CA ASP A 243 -9.34 -15.88 10.19
C ASP A 243 -10.29 -15.34 9.11
N VAL A 244 -10.37 -15.98 7.93
CA VAL A 244 -11.30 -15.58 6.85
C VAL A 244 -12.74 -15.50 7.33
N LYS A 245 -13.15 -16.41 8.21
CA LYS A 245 -14.49 -16.47 8.81
C LYS A 245 -14.89 -15.18 9.53
N ASN A 246 -13.93 -14.39 10.03
CA ASN A 246 -14.20 -13.13 10.72
C ASN A 246 -14.70 -12.04 9.76
N PHE A 247 -14.54 -12.23 8.45
CA PHE A 247 -14.94 -11.30 7.40
C PHE A 247 -16.22 -11.72 6.66
N VAL A 248 -16.79 -12.89 6.99
CA VAL A 248 -18.03 -13.42 6.40
C VAL A 248 -19.20 -13.09 7.32
N ARG A 249 -20.14 -12.24 6.86
CA ARG A 249 -21.34 -11.89 7.66
C ARG A 249 -22.59 -12.64 7.19
N SER A 250 -22.60 -13.04 5.92
CA SER A 250 -23.64 -13.87 5.32
C SER A 250 -23.05 -14.81 4.27
N GLU A 251 -23.77 -15.84 3.88
CA GLU A 251 -23.36 -16.76 2.79
C GLU A 251 -23.04 -16.03 1.48
N LYS A 252 -23.61 -14.84 1.26
CA LYS A 252 -23.35 -14.01 0.07
C LYS A 252 -21.96 -13.37 0.06
N ASP A 253 -21.32 -13.26 1.23
CA ASP A 253 -19.95 -12.76 1.33
C ASP A 253 -18.91 -13.87 1.02
N ILE A 254 -19.35 -15.13 0.99
CA ILE A 254 -18.47 -16.27 0.67
C ILE A 254 -18.30 -16.32 -0.85
N PRO A 255 -17.06 -16.28 -1.37
CA PRO A 255 -16.84 -16.43 -2.80
C PRO A 255 -17.35 -17.79 -3.28
N GLU A 256 -18.02 -17.81 -4.43
CA GLU A 256 -18.69 -19.00 -4.96
C GLU A 256 -17.75 -20.22 -5.02
N GLU A 257 -16.50 -20.00 -5.42
CA GLU A 257 -15.47 -21.03 -5.54
C GLU A 257 -15.10 -21.70 -4.21
N TYR A 258 -15.33 -21.01 -3.07
CA TYR A 258 -14.91 -21.45 -1.74
C TYR A 258 -16.09 -21.79 -0.80
N LYS A 259 -17.35 -21.70 -1.27
CA LYS A 259 -18.55 -21.99 -0.45
C LYS A 259 -18.47 -23.32 0.28
N ASN A 260 -18.18 -24.40 -0.45
CA ASN A 260 -18.09 -25.75 0.11
C ASN A 260 -16.97 -25.95 1.16
N SER A 261 -15.95 -25.08 1.14
CA SER A 261 -14.78 -25.18 2.01
C SER A 261 -14.87 -24.28 3.25
N ILE A 262 -15.66 -23.20 3.18
CA ILE A 262 -15.87 -22.25 4.29
C ILE A 262 -17.13 -22.61 5.11
N GLU A 263 -18.10 -23.33 4.52
CA GLU A 263 -19.31 -23.80 5.20
C GLU A 263 -19.09 -25.04 6.11
N LYS A 264 -17.93 -25.70 6.04
CA LYS A 264 -17.56 -26.85 6.90
C LYS A 264 -16.77 -26.41 8.13
#